data_AF-A0A9P4XP47-F1
#
_entry.id   AF-A0A9P4XP47-F1
#
_cell.length_a   1.000
_cell.length_b   1.000
_cell.length_c   1.000
_cell.angle_alpha   90.00
_cell.angle_beta   90.00
_cell.angle_gamma   90.00
#
_symmetry.space_group_name_H-M   'P 1'
#
loop_
_entity.id
_entity.type
_entity.pdbx_description
1 polymer ?
#
loop_
_entity_poly.entity_id
_entity_poly.type
_entity_poly.pdbx_seq_one_letter_code
_entity_poly.pdbx_strand_id
1 'polypeptide(L)'
;MYGDLGIKLVQHAKRTQNLAHLPPYQAELVRAVTREVRDLNKDVDDLLEPFQGSFDPAEDQAVAYTLLVNHISMRRNKRCLLAYHRTRTDKLEELVWNGADVIDLSGQQVRDGGASGSKGVASGDGSTSSLSPQEEDYVRQYGDLLAAYKGQWTDIDLTGSLEPPRDLFIDVRVLKDAGEIQTEYGAITLTKNSQFYVRQGDVERLIAQGYLQKLS
;
A
#
# COMPACT_ATOMS: atom_id res chain seq x y z
N MET A 1 2.85 10.35 28.00
CA MET A 1 4.15 9.72 28.28
C MET A 1 4.91 9.62 26.96
N TYR A 2 6.25 9.56 26.99
CA TYR A 2 7.05 9.39 25.77
C TYR A 2 6.65 8.12 25.03
N GLY A 3 6.51 8.21 23.71
CA GLY A 3 6.24 7.06 22.85
C GLY A 3 4.79 6.57 22.77
N ASP A 4 3.83 7.22 23.43
CA ASP A 4 2.40 6.89 23.33
C ASP A 4 1.87 7.04 21.89
N LEU A 5 2.35 8.06 21.18
CA LEU A 5 2.01 8.31 19.78
C LEU A 5 2.54 7.20 18.86
N GLY A 6 3.76 6.73 19.13
CA GLY A 6 4.36 5.60 18.43
C GLY A 6 3.54 4.31 18.61
N ILE A 7 3.00 4.06 19.81
CA ILE A 7 2.14 2.90 20.07
C ILE A 7 0.85 2.97 19.25
N LYS A 8 0.19 4.13 19.21
CA LYS A 8 -1.02 4.34 18.39
C LYS A 8 -0.76 4.05 16.92
N LEU A 9 0.40 4.46 16.41
CA LEU A 9 0.82 4.22 15.03
C LEU A 9 1.02 2.73 14.74
N VAL A 10 1.63 1.98 15.66
CA VAL A 10 1.76 0.51 15.52
C VAL A 10 0.41 -0.21 15.64
N GLN A 11 -0.49 0.25 16.51
CA GLN A 11 -1.85 -0.30 16.57
C GLN A 11 -2.60 -0.09 15.26
N HIS A 12 -2.44 1.07 14.63
CA HIS A 12 -2.97 1.32 13.29
C HIS A 12 -2.36 0.35 12.27
N ALA A 13 -1.03 0.18 12.26
CA ALA A 13 -0.35 -0.80 11.41
C ALA A 13 -0.90 -2.23 11.57
N LYS A 14 -1.13 -2.66 12.82
CA LYS A 14 -1.69 -3.99 13.11
C LYS A 14 -3.11 -4.15 12.57
N ARG A 15 -3.93 -3.08 12.58
CA ARG A 15 -5.26 -3.12 11.97
C ARG A 15 -5.12 -3.27 10.45
N THR A 16 -4.25 -2.49 9.82
CA THR A 16 -3.99 -2.54 8.37
C THR A 16 -3.61 -3.94 7.88
N GLN A 17 -2.86 -4.72 8.66
CA GLN A 17 -2.50 -6.09 8.27
C GLN A 17 -3.71 -7.01 8.02
N ASN A 18 -4.80 -6.80 8.75
CA ASN A 18 -6.01 -7.61 8.64
C ASN A 18 -6.99 -7.09 7.58
N LEU A 19 -6.78 -5.87 7.07
CA LEU A 19 -7.67 -5.26 6.07
C LEU A 19 -7.21 -5.65 4.66
N ALA A 20 -8.18 -5.90 3.78
CA ALA A 20 -7.93 -6.14 2.36
C ALA A 20 -7.63 -4.85 1.58
N HIS A 21 -8.16 -3.71 2.04
CA HIS A 21 -7.88 -2.39 1.45
C HIS A 21 -6.91 -1.60 2.33
N LEU A 22 -6.14 -0.72 1.70
CA LEU A 22 -5.20 0.13 2.42
C LEU A 22 -5.94 1.35 3.01
N PRO A 23 -5.90 1.56 4.35
CA PRO A 23 -6.47 2.74 4.98
C PRO A 23 -5.63 3.99 4.66
N PRO A 24 -6.21 5.20 4.84
CA PRO A 24 -5.52 6.46 4.55
C PRO A 24 -4.22 6.59 5.36
N TYR A 25 -3.21 7.18 4.72
CA TYR A 25 -1.93 7.45 5.34
C TYR A 25 -2.06 8.44 6.50
N GLN A 26 -1.65 8.04 7.71
CA GLN A 26 -1.77 8.86 8.91
C GLN A 26 -0.66 9.93 9.02
N ALA A 27 -0.66 10.91 8.10
CA ALA A 27 0.38 11.95 8.00
C ALA A 27 0.56 12.76 9.28
N GLU A 28 -0.52 13.08 9.97
CA GLU A 28 -0.47 13.87 11.21
C GLU A 28 0.25 13.13 12.33
N LEU A 29 -0.04 11.83 12.50
CA LEU A 29 0.56 11.02 13.54
C LEU A 29 2.06 10.79 13.27
N VAL A 30 2.42 10.54 12.01
CA VAL A 30 3.83 10.45 11.61
C VAL A 30 4.56 11.78 11.88
N ARG A 31 3.97 12.92 11.49
CA ARG A 31 4.53 14.25 11.78
C ARG A 31 4.64 14.56 13.27
N ALA A 32 3.74 14.03 14.10
CA ALA A 32 3.76 14.22 15.54
C ALA A 32 4.90 13.39 16.17
N VAL A 33 5.04 12.12 15.79
CA VAL A 33 6.15 11.27 16.27
C VAL A 33 7.51 11.79 15.80
N THR A 34 7.62 12.32 14.58
CA THR A 34 8.90 12.91 14.11
C THR A 34 9.24 14.21 14.81
N ARG A 35 8.24 15.04 15.17
CA ARG A 35 8.46 16.21 16.04
C ARG A 35 8.93 15.79 17.43
N GLU A 36 8.26 14.82 18.05
CA GLU A 36 8.68 14.28 19.36
C GLU A 36 10.13 13.78 19.34
N VAL A 37 10.57 13.10 18.28
CA VAL A 37 11.97 12.66 18.14
C VAL A 37 12.94 13.84 18.00
N ARG A 38 12.55 14.89 17.27
CA ARG A 38 13.39 16.10 17.13
C ARG A 38 13.47 16.90 18.42
N ASP A 39 12.37 16.99 19.15
CA ASP A 39 12.31 17.67 20.45
C ASP A 39 13.19 16.92 21.46
N LEU A 40 13.10 15.59 21.53
CA LEU A 40 13.99 14.75 22.35
C LEU A 40 15.46 14.89 21.96
N ASN A 41 15.78 15.04 20.67
CA ASN A 41 17.15 15.25 20.23
C ASN A 41 17.66 16.63 20.65
N LYS A 42 16.82 17.65 20.52
CA LYS A 42 17.15 19.00 20.98
C LYS A 42 17.38 19.04 22.49
N ASP A 43 16.53 18.38 23.27
CA ASP A 43 16.73 18.26 24.73
C ASP A 43 18.07 17.58 25.07
N VAL A 44 18.47 16.57 24.29
CA VAL A 44 19.77 15.91 24.44
C VAL A 44 20.93 16.87 24.10
N ASP A 45 20.80 17.64 23.02
CA ASP A 45 21.81 18.61 22.60
C ASP A 45 21.97 19.73 23.66
N ASP A 46 20.86 20.26 24.17
CA ASP A 46 20.83 21.30 25.21
C ASP A 46 21.44 20.79 26.54
N LEU A 47 21.23 19.51 26.88
CA LEU A 47 21.85 18.87 28.06
C LEU A 47 23.36 18.64 27.89
N LEU A 48 23.84 18.45 26.67
CA LEU A 48 25.25 18.19 26.37
C LEU A 48 26.06 19.47 26.12
N GLU A 49 25.42 20.59 25.79
CA GLU A 49 26.07 21.89 25.54
C GLU A 49 27.06 22.32 26.66
N PRO A 50 26.74 22.16 27.97
CA PRO A 50 27.64 22.56 29.04
C PRO A 50 28.94 21.73 29.11
N PHE A 51 28.91 20.50 28.63
CA PHE A 51 30.01 19.55 28.75
C PHE A 51 31.05 19.66 27.64
N GLN A 52 30.76 20.39 26.55
CA GLN A 52 31.67 20.68 25.42
C GLN A 52 32.52 19.47 24.95
N GLY A 53 31.96 18.26 25.01
CA GLY A 53 32.62 17.01 24.60
C GLY A 53 33.42 16.26 25.68
N SER A 54 33.55 16.79 26.89
CA SER A 54 34.17 16.14 28.06
C SER A 54 33.10 15.73 29.08
N PHE A 55 32.19 14.84 28.67
CA PHE A 55 31.17 14.28 29.56
C PHE A 55 31.71 13.01 30.25
N ASP A 56 31.84 13.03 31.58
CA ASP A 56 32.11 11.83 32.37
C ASP A 56 30.81 11.28 33.00
N PRO A 57 30.31 10.11 32.57
CA PRO A 57 29.12 9.50 33.12
C PRO A 57 29.19 9.17 34.62
N ALA A 58 30.39 9.03 35.18
CA ALA A 58 30.58 8.70 36.59
C ALA A 58 30.41 9.92 37.52
N GLU A 59 30.74 11.12 37.04
CA GLU A 59 30.60 12.36 37.81
C GLU A 59 29.15 12.84 37.82
N ASP A 60 28.46 12.77 36.68
CA ASP A 60 27.08 13.23 36.53
C ASP A 60 26.09 12.09 36.20
N GLN A 61 25.94 11.19 37.17
CA GLN A 61 25.10 9.99 37.03
C GLN A 61 23.62 10.33 36.69
N ALA A 62 23.07 11.44 37.20
CA ALA A 62 21.70 11.86 36.91
C ALA A 62 21.50 12.29 35.45
N VAL A 63 22.48 13.01 34.88
CA VAL A 63 22.46 13.44 33.47
C VAL A 63 22.63 12.23 32.57
N ALA A 64 23.53 11.30 32.92
CA ALA A 64 23.76 10.06 32.19
C ALA A 64 22.47 9.23 32.05
N TYR A 65 21.69 9.07 33.12
CA TYR A 65 20.41 8.36 33.05
C TYR A 65 19.37 9.09 32.19
N THR A 66 19.31 10.42 32.27
CA THR A 66 18.39 11.23 31.46
C THR A 66 18.70 11.08 29.96
N LEU A 67 19.97 11.20 29.59
CA LEU A 67 20.45 10.98 28.22
C LEU A 67 20.12 9.57 27.72
N LEU A 68 20.30 8.54 28.56
CA LEU A 68 19.97 7.17 28.21
C LEU A 68 18.46 6.99 27.96
N VAL A 69 17.60 7.54 28.83
CA VAL A 69 16.15 7.47 28.68
C VAL A 69 15.70 8.17 27.40
N ASN A 70 16.23 9.36 27.10
CA ASN A 70 15.93 10.09 25.86
C ASN A 70 16.40 9.29 24.64
N HIS A 71 17.60 8.71 24.67
CA HIS A 71 18.12 7.88 23.59
C HIS A 71 17.27 6.64 23.31
N ILE A 72 16.88 5.89 24.35
CA ILE A 72 16.02 4.71 24.21
C ILE A 72 14.63 5.12 23.68
N SER A 73 14.10 6.25 24.14
CA SER A 73 12.81 6.78 23.67
C SER A 73 12.84 7.18 22.19
N MET A 74 13.91 7.84 21.73
CA MET A 74 14.12 8.14 20.31
C MET A 74 14.21 6.87 19.46
N ARG A 75 14.98 5.86 19.91
CA ARG A 75 15.10 4.58 19.21
C ARG A 75 13.76 3.84 19.15
N ARG A 76 12.95 3.93 20.20
CA ARG A 76 11.60 3.35 20.23
C ARG A 76 10.71 3.99 19.18
N ASN A 77 10.68 5.32 19.12
CA ASN A 77 9.89 6.07 18.12
C ASN A 77 10.34 5.76 16.69
N LYS A 78 11.65 5.72 16.43
CA LYS A 78 12.20 5.30 15.12
C LYS A 78 11.74 3.89 14.74
N ARG A 79 11.78 2.94 15.67
CA ARG A 79 11.33 1.56 15.42
C ARG A 79 9.84 1.49 15.09
N CYS A 80 9.00 2.25 15.79
CA CYS A 80 7.56 2.31 15.52
C CYS A 80 7.27 2.88 14.12
N LEU A 81 7.95 3.96 13.73
CA LEU A 81 7.83 4.55 12.40
C LEU A 81 8.21 3.57 11.30
N LEU A 82 9.39 2.93 11.42
CA LEU A 82 9.86 1.96 10.43
C LEU A 82 8.92 0.76 10.32
N ALA A 83 8.40 0.25 11.44
CA ALA A 83 7.44 -0.84 11.43
C ALA A 83 6.16 -0.49 10.66
N TYR A 84 5.58 0.70 10.92
CA TYR A 84 4.40 1.17 10.21
C TYR A 84 4.65 1.32 8.70
N HIS A 85 5.75 1.99 8.31
CA HIS A 85 6.08 2.15 6.90
C HIS A 85 6.31 0.79 6.23
N ARG A 86 7.06 -0.13 6.86
CA ARG A 86 7.30 -1.47 6.30
C ARG A 86 5.99 -2.24 6.09
N THR A 87 5.08 -2.23 7.06
CA THR A 87 3.79 -2.91 6.90
C THR A 87 2.94 -2.33 5.77
N ARG A 88 3.08 -1.03 5.48
CA ARG A 88 2.39 -0.39 4.36
C ARG A 88 3.06 -0.73 3.04
N THR A 89 4.39 -0.69 2.95
CA THR A 89 5.09 -1.09 1.71
C THR A 89 4.85 -2.55 1.39
N ASP A 90 4.86 -3.46 2.38
CA ASP A 90 4.53 -4.89 2.19
C ASP A 90 3.16 -5.06 1.51
N LYS A 91 2.15 -4.29 1.95
CA LYS A 91 0.81 -4.31 1.36
C LYS A 91 0.76 -3.69 -0.02
N LEU A 92 1.50 -2.61 -0.26
CA LEU A 92 1.59 -1.99 -1.58
C LEU A 92 2.27 -2.91 -2.59
N GLU A 93 3.36 -3.56 -2.18
CA GLU A 93 4.06 -4.57 -2.98
C GLU A 93 3.09 -5.71 -3.33
N GLU A 94 2.36 -6.27 -2.35
CA GLU A 94 1.33 -7.30 -2.58
C GLU A 94 0.27 -6.87 -3.60
N LEU A 95 -0.19 -5.61 -3.53
CA LEU A 95 -1.18 -5.06 -4.46
C LEU A 95 -0.62 -4.92 -5.89
N VAL A 96 0.64 -4.50 -6.03
CA VAL A 96 1.33 -4.43 -7.33
C VAL A 96 1.48 -5.82 -7.95
N TRP A 97 1.82 -6.83 -7.14
CA TRP A 97 1.92 -8.22 -7.61
C TRP A 97 0.57 -8.82 -8.00
N ASN A 98 -0.51 -8.43 -7.34
CA ASN A 98 -1.88 -8.83 -7.69
C ASN A 98 -2.44 -8.09 -8.92
N GLY A 99 -1.66 -7.21 -9.56
CA GLY A 99 -2.06 -6.48 -10.76
C GLY A 99 -3.08 -5.36 -10.50
N ALA A 100 -3.21 -4.89 -9.25
CA ALA A 100 -3.97 -3.68 -8.96
C ALA A 100 -3.20 -2.48 -9.51
N ASP A 101 -3.76 -1.81 -10.50
CA ASP A 101 -3.13 -0.63 -11.09
C ASP A 101 -3.12 0.52 -10.06
N VAL A 102 -2.06 1.34 -10.08
CA VAL A 102 -1.87 2.48 -9.15
C VAL A 102 -3.07 3.43 -9.19
N ILE A 103 -3.70 3.51 -10.36
CA ILE A 103 -4.91 4.30 -10.63
C ILE A 103 -6.14 3.69 -9.94
N ASP A 104 -6.29 2.35 -9.97
CA ASP A 104 -7.39 1.66 -9.31
C ASP A 104 -7.28 1.72 -7.77
N LEU A 105 -6.06 1.77 -7.24
CA LEU A 105 -5.80 1.97 -5.81
C LEU A 105 -6.26 3.34 -5.31
N SER A 106 -6.10 4.38 -6.14
CA SER A 106 -6.64 5.72 -5.86
C SER A 106 -8.17 5.81 -6.00
N GLY A 107 -8.78 4.92 -6.80
CA GLY A 107 -10.21 4.89 -7.10
C GLY A 107 -11.06 3.92 -6.26
N GLN A 108 -10.44 2.98 -5.54
CA GLN A 108 -11.14 1.92 -4.80
C GLN A 108 -12.04 2.42 -3.66
N GLN A 109 -11.82 3.64 -3.14
CA GLN A 109 -12.73 4.22 -2.13
C GLN A 109 -14.04 4.76 -2.71
N VAL A 110 -14.10 5.09 -4.00
CA VAL A 110 -15.35 5.62 -4.61
C VAL A 110 -16.37 4.50 -4.84
N ARG A 111 -15.93 3.24 -4.92
CA ARG A 111 -16.80 2.12 -5.30
C ARG A 111 -17.59 1.49 -4.15
N ASP A 112 -17.07 1.53 -2.92
CA ASP A 112 -17.71 0.85 -1.78
C ASP A 112 -18.66 1.76 -0.96
N GLY A 113 -18.80 3.03 -1.38
CA GLY A 113 -19.61 4.05 -0.69
C GLY A 113 -20.89 4.50 -1.41
N GLY A 114 -21.35 3.83 -2.47
CA GLY A 114 -22.30 4.44 -3.40
C GLY A 114 -23.35 3.52 -4.03
N ALA A 115 -23.98 2.63 -3.26
CA ALA A 115 -25.24 2.00 -3.64
C ALA A 115 -26.43 2.95 -3.40
N SER A 116 -26.47 4.09 -4.09
CA SER A 116 -27.68 4.91 -4.25
C SER A 116 -27.48 5.88 -5.40
N GLY A 117 -28.30 5.74 -6.44
CA GLY A 117 -28.13 6.46 -7.70
C GLY A 117 -28.29 7.98 -7.63
N SER A 118 -27.57 8.67 -8.52
CA SER A 118 -28.04 9.85 -9.24
C SER A 118 -26.95 10.29 -10.22
N LYS A 119 -27.30 10.44 -11.50
CA LYS A 119 -26.46 11.11 -12.50
C LYS A 119 -26.38 12.60 -12.17
N GLY A 120 -25.18 13.14 -12.05
CA GLY A 120 -24.94 14.58 -11.94
C GLY A 120 -23.54 14.96 -12.43
N VAL A 121 -23.50 15.82 -13.44
CA VAL A 121 -22.29 16.45 -13.99
C VAL A 121 -21.78 17.49 -12.98
N ALA A 122 -20.55 17.36 -12.49
CA ALA A 122 -19.85 18.44 -11.80
C ALA A 122 -18.32 18.22 -11.82
N SER A 123 -17.61 19.28 -12.20
CA SER A 123 -16.16 19.42 -12.15
C SER A 123 -15.68 19.61 -10.71
N GLY A 124 -14.58 18.93 -10.35
CA GLY A 124 -13.81 19.14 -9.12
C GLY A 124 -14.39 18.47 -7.87
N ASP A 125 -13.63 17.55 -7.26
CA ASP A 125 -13.10 17.68 -5.90
C ASP A 125 -12.48 16.34 -5.41
N GLY A 126 -11.20 16.39 -5.01
CA GLY A 126 -10.45 15.38 -4.25
C GLY A 126 -10.65 13.89 -4.55
N SER A 127 -9.84 13.32 -5.46
CA SER A 127 -9.34 11.95 -5.24
C SER A 127 -8.61 11.95 -3.89
N THR A 128 -9.28 11.53 -2.83
CA THR A 128 -8.63 11.34 -1.53
C THR A 128 -7.77 10.09 -1.65
N SER A 129 -6.64 10.22 -2.35
CA SER A 129 -5.63 9.18 -2.44
C SER A 129 -5.31 8.77 -1.00
N SER A 130 -5.62 7.52 -0.65
CA SER A 130 -5.30 6.95 0.65
C SER A 130 -3.78 6.81 0.84
N LEU A 131 -3.02 7.08 -0.23
CA LEU A 131 -1.59 7.05 -0.33
C LEU A 131 -0.99 8.43 -0.07
N SER A 132 0.18 8.45 0.56
CA SER A 132 0.99 9.66 0.54
C SER A 132 1.63 9.85 -0.84
N PRO A 133 1.98 11.09 -1.25
CA PRO A 133 2.72 11.32 -2.49
C PRO A 133 4.03 10.52 -2.55
N GLN A 134 4.69 10.34 -1.39
CA GLN A 134 5.92 9.55 -1.31
C GLN A 134 5.67 8.05 -1.54
N GLU A 135 4.52 7.53 -1.12
CA GLU A 135 4.11 6.14 -1.38
C GLU A 135 3.74 5.95 -2.85
N GLU A 136 3.08 6.93 -3.48
CA GLU A 136 2.80 6.87 -4.92
C GLU A 136 4.07 6.81 -5.76
N ASP A 137 5.07 7.64 -5.46
CA ASP A 137 6.35 7.64 -6.17
C ASP A 137 7.11 6.31 -5.95
N TYR A 138 7.06 5.75 -4.75
CA TYR A 138 7.63 4.44 -4.46
C TYR A 138 6.96 3.33 -5.28
N VAL A 139 5.62 3.31 -5.35
CA VAL A 139 4.88 2.31 -6.12
C VAL A 139 5.16 2.42 -7.61
N ARG A 140 5.26 3.64 -8.17
CA ARG A 140 5.66 3.85 -9.57
C ARG A 140 7.04 3.25 -9.85
N GLN A 141 8.03 3.59 -9.03
CA GLN A 141 9.40 3.06 -9.18
C GLN A 141 9.46 1.53 -9.03
N TYR A 142 8.67 0.98 -8.11
CA TYR A 142 8.58 -0.47 -7.93
C TYR A 142 7.90 -1.16 -9.12
N GLY A 143 6.85 -0.56 -9.67
CA GLY A 143 6.20 -1.01 -10.89
C GLY A 143 7.14 -1.01 -12.10
N ASP A 144 7.94 0.04 -12.26
CA ASP A 144 8.96 0.12 -13.32
C ASP A 144 10.04 -0.96 -13.16
N LEU A 145 10.48 -1.22 -11.91
CA LEU A 145 11.42 -2.29 -11.60
C LEU A 145 10.81 -3.67 -11.94
N LEU A 146 9.56 -3.90 -11.56
CA LEU A 146 8.86 -5.14 -11.87
C LEU A 146 8.68 -5.33 -13.39
N ALA A 147 8.34 -4.26 -14.11
CA ALA A 147 8.24 -4.30 -15.57
C ALA A 147 9.58 -4.60 -16.24
N ALA A 148 10.68 -4.00 -15.76
CA ALA A 148 12.03 -4.31 -16.23
C ALA A 148 12.42 -5.77 -15.95
N TYR A 149 12.02 -6.32 -14.81
CA TYR A 149 12.25 -7.72 -14.46
C TYR A 149 11.43 -8.67 -15.34
N LYS A 150 10.14 -8.38 -15.57
CA LYS A 150 9.28 -9.12 -16.48
C LYS A 150 9.79 -9.09 -17.92
N GLY A 151 10.37 -7.97 -18.36
CA GLY A 151 10.92 -7.83 -19.71
C GLY A 151 12.04 -8.81 -20.04
N GLN A 152 12.70 -9.40 -19.03
CA GLN A 152 13.70 -10.45 -19.23
C GLN A 152 13.07 -11.81 -19.57
N TRP A 153 11.81 -12.02 -19.18
CA TRP A 153 11.09 -13.29 -19.30
C TRP A 153 9.77 -13.05 -20.05
N THR A 154 9.82 -13.05 -21.38
CA THR A 154 8.63 -12.83 -22.23
C THR A 154 7.66 -14.00 -22.23
N ASP A 155 8.13 -15.18 -21.87
CA ASP A 155 7.38 -16.44 -21.99
C ASP A 155 6.60 -16.79 -20.71
N ILE A 156 6.88 -16.08 -19.61
CA ILE A 156 6.34 -16.38 -18.28
C ILE A 156 5.72 -15.12 -17.70
N ASP A 157 4.41 -15.14 -17.45
CA ASP A 157 3.76 -14.10 -16.68
C ASP A 157 3.98 -14.32 -15.19
N LEU A 158 4.83 -13.47 -14.58
CA LEU A 158 5.15 -13.51 -13.15
C LEU A 158 4.04 -12.96 -12.25
N THR A 159 3.03 -12.27 -12.82
CA THR A 159 1.86 -11.76 -12.09
C THR A 159 0.58 -12.55 -12.40
N GLY A 160 0.74 -13.70 -13.04
CA GLY A 160 -0.36 -14.61 -13.32
C GLY A 160 -0.95 -15.24 -12.05
N SER A 161 -1.99 -16.03 -12.24
CA SER A 161 -2.64 -16.74 -11.15
C SER A 161 -1.70 -17.77 -10.50
N LEU A 162 -1.67 -17.81 -9.17
CA LEU A 162 -0.92 -18.82 -8.41
C LEU A 162 -1.68 -20.15 -8.31
N GLU A 163 -2.98 -20.14 -8.64
CA GLU A 163 -3.83 -21.33 -8.65
C GLU A 163 -3.63 -22.11 -9.95
N PRO A 164 -3.28 -23.41 -9.90
CA PRO A 164 -3.07 -24.19 -11.11
C PRO A 164 -4.38 -24.34 -11.90
N PRO A 165 -4.35 -24.15 -13.24
CA PRO A 165 -5.53 -24.32 -14.08
C PRO A 165 -5.98 -25.78 -14.07
N ARG A 166 -7.28 -25.99 -13.87
CA ARG A 166 -7.89 -27.33 -13.93
C ARG A 166 -8.25 -27.74 -15.35
N ASP A 167 -8.75 -26.78 -16.13
CA ASP A 167 -9.25 -26.97 -17.48
C ASP A 167 -8.69 -25.85 -18.37
N LEU A 168 -8.40 -26.18 -19.63
CA LEU A 168 -7.87 -25.20 -20.60
C LEU A 168 -8.92 -24.15 -20.98
N PHE A 169 -10.19 -24.55 -21.01
CA PHE A 169 -11.33 -23.70 -21.36
C PHE A 169 -12.29 -23.59 -20.19
N ILE A 170 -12.88 -22.42 -20.03
CA ILE A 170 -13.83 -22.12 -18.95
C ILE A 170 -15.04 -21.37 -19.50
N ASP A 171 -16.20 -21.62 -18.89
CA ASP A 171 -17.39 -20.82 -19.10
C ASP A 171 -17.32 -19.56 -18.24
N VAL A 172 -17.42 -18.39 -18.86
CA VAL A 172 -17.41 -17.10 -18.17
C VAL A 172 -18.66 -16.29 -18.48
N ARG A 173 -19.20 -15.62 -17.46
CA ARG A 173 -20.28 -14.65 -17.59
C ARG A 173 -19.73 -13.23 -17.47
N VAL A 174 -20.13 -12.36 -18.38
CA VAL A 174 -19.77 -10.94 -18.36
C VAL A 174 -20.61 -10.18 -17.34
N LEU A 175 -19.99 -9.56 -16.34
CA LEU A 175 -20.67 -8.73 -15.35
C LEU A 175 -20.74 -7.25 -15.78
N LYS A 176 -19.74 -6.80 -16.53
CA LYS A 176 -19.60 -5.42 -17.02
C LYS A 176 -19.20 -5.43 -18.48
N ASP A 177 -19.79 -4.55 -19.28
CA ASP A 177 -19.41 -4.37 -20.68
C ASP A 177 -17.92 -3.98 -20.76
N ALA A 178 -17.13 -4.79 -21.47
CA ALA A 178 -15.68 -4.60 -21.61
C ALA A 178 -15.27 -4.32 -23.07
N GLY A 179 -16.25 -4.17 -23.98
CA GLY A 179 -15.99 -3.89 -25.39
C GLY A 179 -15.44 -5.10 -26.14
N GLU A 180 -14.64 -4.86 -27.16
CA GLU A 180 -14.03 -5.90 -27.99
C GLU A 180 -12.66 -6.28 -27.43
N ILE A 181 -12.48 -7.56 -27.10
CA ILE A 181 -11.19 -8.12 -26.66
C ILE A 181 -10.60 -8.98 -27.78
N GLN A 182 -9.27 -8.95 -27.90
CA GLN A 182 -8.54 -9.83 -28.81
C GLN A 182 -8.20 -11.12 -28.08
N THR A 183 -8.77 -12.24 -28.54
CA THR A 183 -8.32 -13.59 -28.16
C THR A 183 -7.44 -14.16 -29.25
N GLU A 184 -6.71 -15.24 -28.96
CA GLU A 184 -5.84 -15.88 -29.97
C GLU A 184 -6.62 -16.39 -31.19
N TYR A 185 -7.91 -16.71 -31.03
CA TYR A 185 -8.79 -17.23 -32.08
C TYR A 185 -9.66 -16.17 -32.75
N GLY A 186 -9.56 -14.90 -32.34
CA GLY A 186 -10.31 -13.79 -32.92
C GLY A 186 -10.82 -12.78 -31.90
N ALA A 187 -11.50 -11.75 -32.39
CA ALA A 187 -12.05 -10.72 -31.53
C ALA A 187 -13.42 -11.11 -31.00
N ILE A 188 -13.64 -10.94 -29.69
CA ILE A 188 -14.90 -11.25 -29.00
C ILE A 188 -15.44 -9.98 -28.37
N THR A 189 -16.71 -9.67 -28.62
CA THR A 189 -17.38 -8.51 -28.02
C THR A 189 -18.04 -8.89 -26.69
N LEU A 190 -17.47 -8.43 -25.58
CA LEU A 190 -17.98 -8.69 -24.23
C LEU A 190 -19.15 -7.76 -23.90
N THR A 191 -20.36 -8.30 -24.01
CA THR A 191 -21.62 -7.64 -23.64
C THR A 191 -22.13 -8.13 -22.29
N LYS A 192 -22.71 -7.26 -21.47
CA LYS A 192 -23.16 -7.56 -20.11
C LYS A 192 -24.18 -8.69 -20.10
N ASN A 193 -24.02 -9.61 -19.15
CA ASN A 193 -24.81 -10.83 -18.96
C ASN A 193 -24.70 -11.88 -20.08
N SER A 194 -23.85 -11.67 -21.09
CA SER A 194 -23.52 -12.73 -22.05
C SER A 194 -22.61 -13.78 -21.42
N GLN A 195 -22.58 -14.97 -22.01
CA GLN A 195 -21.75 -16.10 -21.59
C GLN A 195 -20.87 -16.51 -22.76
N PHE A 196 -19.61 -16.81 -22.47
CA PHE A 196 -18.64 -17.27 -23.45
C PHE A 196 -17.87 -18.47 -22.91
N TYR A 197 -17.54 -19.39 -23.82
CA TYR A 197 -16.62 -20.48 -23.56
C TYR A 197 -15.28 -20.11 -24.19
N VAL A 198 -14.30 -19.80 -23.35
CA VAL A 198 -13.02 -19.20 -23.76
C VAL A 198 -11.86 -19.85 -23.04
N ARG A 199 -10.67 -19.74 -23.63
CA ARG A 199 -9.45 -20.24 -23.02
C ARG A 199 -9.14 -19.44 -21.76
N GLN A 200 -8.75 -20.11 -20.69
CA GLN A 200 -8.51 -19.48 -19.38
C GLN A 200 -7.47 -18.34 -19.47
N GLY A 201 -6.35 -18.57 -20.18
CA GLY A 201 -5.25 -17.60 -20.28
C GLY A 201 -5.65 -16.22 -20.83
N ASP A 202 -6.61 -16.16 -21.76
CA ASP A 202 -7.04 -14.89 -22.38
C ASP A 202 -7.93 -14.04 -21.45
N VAL A 203 -8.59 -14.69 -20.49
CA VAL A 203 -9.58 -14.05 -19.62
C VAL A 203 -9.13 -13.90 -18.16
N GLU A 204 -8.02 -14.51 -17.76
CA GLU A 204 -7.51 -14.47 -16.38
C GLU A 204 -7.41 -13.05 -15.83
N ARG A 205 -6.83 -12.12 -16.60
CA ARG A 205 -6.71 -10.71 -16.18
C ARG A 205 -8.07 -10.02 -16.02
N LEU A 206 -9.04 -10.34 -16.88
CA LEU A 206 -10.38 -9.75 -16.84
C LEU A 206 -11.23 -10.32 -15.70
N ILE A 207 -10.99 -11.58 -15.32
CA ILE A 207 -11.58 -12.20 -14.13
C ILE A 207 -11.01 -11.53 -12.87
N ALA A 208 -9.69 -11.35 -12.79
CA ALA A 208 -9.04 -10.67 -11.66
C ALA A 208 -9.54 -9.22 -11.46
N GLN A 209 -9.79 -8.50 -12.56
CA GLN A 209 -10.37 -7.15 -12.54
C GLN A 209 -11.88 -7.12 -12.24
N GLY A 210 -12.56 -8.28 -12.20
CA GLY A 210 -13.99 -8.39 -11.90
C GLY A 210 -14.93 -7.99 -13.04
N TYR A 211 -14.47 -8.02 -14.30
CA TYR A 211 -15.34 -7.87 -15.48
C TYR A 211 -16.07 -9.17 -15.82
N LEU A 212 -15.42 -10.30 -15.55
CA LEU A 212 -15.92 -11.64 -15.86
C LEU A 212 -16.04 -12.47 -14.58
N GLN A 213 -17.01 -13.39 -14.55
CA GLN A 213 -17.19 -14.36 -13.50
C GLN A 213 -17.17 -15.77 -14.09
N LYS A 214 -16.33 -16.66 -13.54
CA LYS A 214 -16.31 -18.07 -13.91
C LYS A 214 -17.63 -18.73 -13.49
N LEU A 215 -18.29 -19.39 -14.43
CA LEU A 215 -19.38 -20.32 -14.16
C LEU A 215 -18.72 -21.70 -13.93
N SER A 216 -19.14 -22.36 -12.85
CA SER A 216 -18.54 -23.63 -12.41
C SER A 216 -18.68 -24.75 -13.42
#